data_AF-A0A3D3F494-F1
#
_entry.id   AF-A0A3D3F494-F1
#
_cell.length_a   1.000
_cell.length_b   1.000
_cell.length_c   1.000
_cell.angle_alpha   90.00
_cell.angle_beta   90.00
_cell.angle_gamma   90.00
#
_symmetry.space_group_name_H-M   'P 1'
#
loop_
_entity.id
_entity.type
_entity.pdbx_description
1 polymer ?
#
loop_
_entity_poly.entity_id
_entity_poly.type
_entity_poly.pdbx_seq_one_letter_code
_entity_poly.pdbx_strand_id
1 'polypeptide(L)'
;MKKIYVLIGIACLLSFSCKEKKQTLGDRKEDTVKLEERYATEETLDTIIPHAGIKFKESRRADPQHPPVVIDLQTEAEKNELDVNRFYTKAGYVKLKHPLAEKGIGFLGNARFEYSYEGGGMSSGRGFNSSVFLSGDKIVAGDSFFGYHCYDRQGNYSYTIVAKRDLPRYDRNNNRVFITWNAATDQIYSFSMLEDNCLTVKLMDGQALFHFHNIALRKNYLTRPA
;
A
#
# COMPACT_ATOMS: atom_id res chain seq x y z
N MET A 1 -43.87 11.91 43.96
CA MET A 1 -42.85 12.97 43.75
C MET A 1 -41.49 12.34 44.04
N LYS A 2 -40.44 12.29 43.21
CA LYS A 2 -40.08 12.91 41.93
C LYS A 2 -39.60 11.79 40.98
N LYS A 3 -40.02 11.84 39.71
CA LYS A 3 -39.48 11.01 38.61
C LYS A 3 -38.27 11.76 38.03
N ILE A 4 -37.13 11.09 37.90
CA ILE A 4 -35.98 11.62 37.15
C ILE A 4 -35.95 10.89 35.81
N TYR A 5 -36.32 11.62 34.76
CA TYR A 5 -36.07 11.30 33.38
C TYR A 5 -34.79 12.04 32.96
N VAL A 6 -33.83 11.37 32.34
CA VAL A 6 -32.85 12.05 31.47
C VAL A 6 -32.69 11.21 30.20
N LEU A 7 -32.88 11.88 29.08
CA LEU A 7 -33.10 11.36 27.75
C LEU A 7 -31.87 10.65 27.16
N ILE A 8 -32.15 9.55 26.47
CA ILE A 8 -31.35 9.02 25.37
C ILE A 8 -31.58 9.92 24.16
N GLY A 9 -30.51 10.52 23.63
CA GLY A 9 -30.55 11.34 22.42
C GLY A 9 -29.78 10.69 21.28
N ILE A 10 -30.42 9.79 20.54
CA ILE A 10 -30.05 9.45 19.16
C ILE A 10 -31.04 10.19 18.26
N ALA A 11 -30.54 11.15 17.48
CA ALA A 11 -31.14 11.53 16.20
C ALA A 11 -30.09 12.26 15.36
N CYS A 12 -29.63 11.56 14.32
CA CYS A 12 -28.95 12.12 13.16
C CYS A 12 -29.72 13.33 12.61
N LEU A 13 -29.01 14.31 12.04
CA LEU A 13 -29.38 14.92 10.76
C LEU A 13 -28.16 15.66 10.19
N LEU A 14 -27.55 15.02 9.20
CA LEU A 14 -26.75 15.64 8.16
C LEU A 14 -27.52 16.85 7.61
N SER A 15 -26.95 18.04 7.77
CA SER A 15 -27.27 19.18 6.92
C SER A 15 -25.97 19.69 6.33
N PHE A 16 -25.77 19.29 5.08
CA PHE A 16 -24.86 19.93 4.16
C PHE A 16 -25.18 21.43 4.13
N SER A 17 -24.18 22.26 4.44
CA SER A 17 -24.10 23.59 3.85
C SER A 17 -22.72 23.73 3.22
N CYS A 18 -22.65 23.28 1.96
CA CYS A 18 -21.58 23.62 1.06
C CYS A 18 -21.69 25.12 0.75
N LYS A 19 -20.86 25.93 1.42
CA LYS A 19 -20.49 27.25 0.91
C LYS A 19 -18.99 27.24 0.70
N GLU A 20 -18.63 27.07 -0.57
CA GLU A 20 -17.27 27.20 -1.08
C GLU A 20 -16.66 28.53 -0.65
N LYS A 21 -15.72 28.49 0.30
CA LYS A 21 -14.62 29.46 0.32
C LYS A 21 -13.43 28.75 -0.31
N LYS A 22 -13.16 29.09 -1.58
CA LYS A 22 -11.90 28.77 -2.25
C LYS A 22 -10.76 29.29 -1.37
N GLN A 23 -10.08 28.38 -0.67
CA GLN A 23 -8.73 28.64 -0.16
C GLN A 23 -7.82 28.67 -1.37
N THR A 24 -7.45 29.86 -1.82
CA THR A 24 -6.25 30.03 -2.63
C THR A 24 -5.06 29.67 -1.73
N LEU A 25 -4.30 28.65 -2.13
CA LEU A 25 -2.97 28.45 -1.58
C LEU A 25 -2.17 29.72 -1.87
N GLY A 26 -1.72 30.40 -0.83
CA GLY A 26 -0.69 31.41 -0.98
C GLY A 26 0.58 30.71 -1.47
N ASP A 27 1.20 31.29 -2.49
CA ASP A 27 2.48 30.85 -3.05
C ASP A 27 3.53 30.82 -1.95
N ARG A 28 3.67 29.65 -1.31
CA ARG A 28 4.87 29.32 -0.58
C ARG A 28 5.91 29.08 -1.67
N LYS A 29 6.87 30.00 -1.79
CA LYS A 29 8.10 29.76 -2.53
C LYS A 29 8.78 28.55 -1.89
N GLU A 30 8.44 27.36 -2.37
CA GLU A 30 9.26 26.18 -2.15
C GLU A 30 10.55 26.43 -2.90
N ASP A 31 11.66 26.29 -2.18
CA ASP A 31 13.00 26.18 -2.76
C ASP A 31 12.98 25.02 -3.74
N THR A 32 12.65 25.34 -4.99
CA THR A 32 12.76 24.49 -6.15
C THR A 32 14.25 24.39 -6.43
N VAL A 33 14.98 23.66 -5.58
CA VAL A 33 16.29 23.15 -5.95
C VAL A 33 16.05 22.28 -7.16
N LYS A 34 16.35 22.83 -8.33
CA LYS A 34 16.11 22.26 -9.65
C LYS A 34 16.53 20.81 -9.65
N LEU A 35 15.54 19.90 -9.68
CA LEU A 35 15.78 18.47 -9.86
C LEU A 35 16.68 18.24 -11.09
N GLU A 36 16.50 19.05 -12.13
CA GLU A 36 17.27 19.04 -13.37
C GLU A 36 18.79 19.19 -13.16
N GLU A 37 19.24 20.05 -12.24
CA GLU A 37 20.67 20.24 -11.97
C GLU A 37 21.29 19.06 -11.20
N ARG A 38 20.50 18.36 -10.37
CA ARG A 38 20.98 17.18 -9.61
C ARG A 38 21.23 15.95 -10.49
N TYR A 39 20.57 15.85 -11.64
CA TYR A 39 20.62 14.68 -12.52
C TYR A 39 21.21 14.95 -13.90
N ALA A 40 21.76 16.15 -14.15
CA ALA A 40 22.32 16.56 -15.44
C ALA A 40 23.49 15.70 -15.94
N THR A 41 24.10 14.88 -15.07
CA THR A 41 25.27 14.03 -15.38
C THR A 41 24.96 12.54 -15.41
N GLU A 42 23.73 12.14 -15.05
CA GLU A 42 23.34 10.74 -15.15
C GLU A 42 22.79 10.47 -16.55
N GLU A 43 23.28 9.43 -17.22
CA GLU A 43 22.67 8.95 -18.46
C GLU A 43 21.21 8.61 -18.16
N THR A 44 20.30 9.47 -18.61
CA THR A 44 18.90 9.10 -18.78
C THR A 44 18.89 7.97 -19.80
N LEU A 45 18.68 6.74 -19.34
CA LEU A 45 18.18 5.66 -20.19
C LEU A 45 16.76 6.05 -20.61
N ASP A 46 16.68 7.00 -21.53
CA ASP A 46 15.47 7.47 -22.19
C ASP A 46 15.07 6.42 -23.24
N THR A 47 14.87 5.18 -22.80
CA THR A 47 14.48 4.06 -23.67
C THR A 47 12.98 4.06 -23.97
N ILE A 48 12.24 5.06 -23.49
CA ILE A 48 10.83 5.22 -23.86
C ILE A 48 10.74 6.42 -24.80
N ILE A 49 11.09 6.19 -26.07
CA ILE A 49 10.63 7.07 -27.15
C ILE A 49 9.10 7.11 -27.02
N PRO A 50 8.49 8.26 -26.66
CA PRO A 50 7.04 8.34 -26.61
C PRO A 50 6.53 8.02 -28.01
N HIS A 51 5.74 6.95 -28.13
CA HIS A 51 5.15 6.59 -29.42
C HIS A 51 4.39 7.80 -29.97
N ALA A 52 4.75 8.21 -31.18
CA ALA A 52 4.05 9.28 -31.87
C ALA A 52 2.57 8.89 -32.06
N GLY A 53 1.67 9.63 -31.41
CA GLY A 53 0.26 9.65 -31.73
C GLY A 53 -0.60 8.54 -31.13
N ILE A 54 -1.91 8.83 -31.10
CA ILE A 54 -3.00 7.95 -30.68
C ILE A 54 -2.92 6.65 -31.49
N LYS A 55 -2.48 5.55 -30.87
CA LYS A 55 -2.36 4.22 -31.51
C LYS A 55 -3.70 3.62 -31.97
N PHE A 56 -4.83 4.14 -31.49
CA PHE A 56 -6.15 3.55 -31.76
C PHE A 56 -7.12 4.62 -32.27
N LYS A 57 -7.50 4.54 -33.55
CA LYS A 57 -8.60 5.32 -34.14
C LYS A 57 -9.99 4.83 -33.69
N GLU A 58 -10.04 3.72 -32.95
CA GLU A 58 -11.27 3.09 -32.53
C GLU A 58 -11.88 3.86 -31.36
N SER A 59 -13.07 4.38 -31.60
CA SER A 59 -13.90 4.99 -30.58
C SER A 59 -14.26 3.92 -29.52
N ARG A 60 -13.85 4.12 -28.27
CA ARG A 60 -14.31 3.34 -27.10
C ARG A 60 -15.78 3.63 -26.75
N ARG A 61 -16.65 3.74 -27.74
CA ARG A 61 -18.09 3.84 -27.49
C ARG A 61 -18.57 2.47 -27.06
N ALA A 62 -19.42 2.43 -26.03
CA ALA A 62 -20.13 1.24 -25.65
C ALA A 62 -20.83 0.66 -26.89
N ASP A 63 -20.55 -0.60 -27.21
CA ASP A 63 -21.24 -1.30 -28.29
C ASP A 63 -22.73 -1.42 -27.91
N PRO A 64 -23.67 -0.84 -28.66
CA PRO A 64 -25.09 -0.95 -28.36
C PRO A 64 -25.62 -2.38 -28.44
N GLN A 65 -24.96 -3.25 -29.20
CA GLN A 65 -25.32 -4.67 -29.34
C GLN A 65 -24.73 -5.51 -28.18
N HIS A 66 -23.69 -5.00 -27.51
CA HIS A 66 -23.04 -5.64 -26.36
C HIS A 66 -22.81 -4.58 -25.26
N PRO A 67 -23.88 -4.07 -24.63
CA PRO A 67 -23.73 -3.01 -23.64
C PRO A 67 -22.86 -3.47 -22.47
N PRO A 68 -22.03 -2.59 -21.88
CA PRO A 68 -21.30 -2.90 -20.66
C PRO A 68 -22.24 -3.44 -19.59
N VAL A 69 -21.85 -4.52 -18.94
CA VAL A 69 -22.61 -5.07 -17.81
C VAL A 69 -22.60 -4.05 -16.68
N VAL A 70 -23.78 -3.55 -16.31
CA VAL A 70 -23.95 -2.67 -15.16
C VAL A 70 -23.85 -3.54 -13.90
N ILE A 71 -22.77 -3.38 -13.14
CA ILE A 71 -22.62 -4.01 -11.84
C ILE A 71 -23.40 -3.17 -10.84
N ASP A 72 -24.50 -3.71 -10.33
CA ASP A 72 -25.22 -3.10 -9.22
C ASP A 72 -24.40 -3.29 -7.92
N LEU A 73 -23.94 -2.17 -7.35
CA LEU A 73 -23.19 -2.16 -6.09
C LEU A 73 -24.12 -1.98 -4.87
N GLN A 74 -25.44 -1.85 -5.07
CA GLN A 74 -26.43 -1.71 -4.00
C GLN A 74 -26.96 -3.05 -3.50
N THR A 75 -26.84 -4.10 -4.30
CA THR A 75 -27.05 -5.46 -3.83
C THR A 75 -25.88 -5.81 -2.91
N GLU A 76 -26.15 -5.97 -1.61
CA GLU A 76 -25.20 -6.62 -0.71
C GLU A 76 -24.86 -7.96 -1.37
N ALA A 77 -23.62 -8.09 -1.85
CA ALA A 77 -23.14 -9.36 -2.38
C ALA A 77 -23.45 -10.39 -1.30
N GLU A 78 -24.26 -11.41 -1.64
CA GLU A 78 -24.50 -12.53 -0.74
C GLU A 78 -23.15 -12.92 -0.15
N LYS A 79 -23.08 -13.00 1.19
CA LYS A 79 -21.91 -13.55 1.90
C LYS A 79 -21.81 -15.05 1.58
N ASN A 80 -21.54 -15.36 0.33
CA ASN A 80 -21.12 -16.66 -0.10
C ASN A 80 -19.64 -16.73 0.27
N GLU A 81 -19.29 -17.71 1.09
CA GLU A 81 -17.88 -18.04 1.30
C GLU A 81 -17.24 -18.25 -0.07
N LEU A 82 -16.00 -17.76 -0.23
CA LEU A 82 -15.24 -17.95 -1.45
C LEU A 82 -14.96 -19.45 -1.63
N ASP A 83 -15.84 -20.14 -2.35
CA ASP A 83 -15.61 -21.53 -2.76
C ASP A 83 -14.70 -21.53 -3.98
N VAL A 84 -13.41 -21.70 -3.72
CA VAL A 84 -12.36 -21.76 -4.75
C VAL A 84 -12.65 -22.87 -5.78
N ASN A 85 -13.36 -23.94 -5.39
CA ASN A 85 -13.71 -25.04 -6.30
C ASN A 85 -14.75 -24.63 -7.34
N ARG A 86 -15.51 -23.54 -7.12
CA ARG A 86 -16.43 -22.99 -8.14
C ARG A 86 -15.70 -22.37 -9.32
N PHE A 87 -14.46 -21.92 -9.13
CA PHE A 87 -13.72 -21.15 -10.13
C PHE A 87 -12.48 -21.87 -10.65
N TYR A 88 -11.93 -22.81 -9.88
CA TYR A 88 -10.69 -23.51 -10.22
C TYR A 88 -10.85 -25.03 -10.07
N THR A 89 -10.43 -25.77 -11.09
CA THR A 89 -10.48 -27.24 -11.11
C THR A 89 -9.37 -27.91 -10.31
N LYS A 90 -8.29 -27.17 -10.01
CA LYS A 90 -7.17 -27.59 -9.17
C LYS A 90 -6.61 -26.38 -8.42
N ALA A 91 -6.30 -26.56 -7.14
CA ALA A 91 -5.65 -25.55 -6.31
C ALA A 91 -4.36 -26.12 -5.70
N GLY A 92 -3.28 -25.35 -5.78
CA GLY A 92 -2.04 -25.61 -5.05
C GLY A 92 -1.90 -24.60 -3.91
N TYR A 93 -1.48 -25.08 -2.74
CA TYR A 93 -1.27 -24.22 -1.58
C TYR A 93 0.21 -24.20 -1.22
N VAL A 94 0.75 -23.00 -1.06
CA VAL A 94 2.12 -22.78 -0.55
C VAL A 94 2.01 -22.02 0.76
N LYS A 95 2.66 -22.54 1.80
CA LYS A 95 2.70 -21.88 3.12
C LYS A 95 4.00 -21.10 3.25
N LEU A 96 3.89 -19.80 3.45
CA LEU A 96 5.03 -18.92 3.71
C LEU A 96 5.22 -18.77 5.22
N LYS A 97 6.43 -19.05 5.71
CA LYS A 97 6.81 -18.73 7.09
C LYS A 97 7.46 -17.35 7.11
N HIS A 98 6.90 -16.43 7.91
CA HIS A 98 7.48 -15.10 8.06
C HIS A 98 8.94 -15.20 8.59
N PRO A 99 9.91 -14.40 8.12
CA PRO A 99 11.31 -14.55 8.50
C PRO A 99 11.55 -14.25 9.99
N LEU A 100 10.67 -13.46 10.58
CA LEU A 100 10.67 -13.11 12.01
C LEU A 100 9.70 -13.96 12.86
N ALA A 101 9.25 -15.13 12.37
CA ALA A 101 8.29 -15.97 13.08
C ALA A 101 8.73 -16.40 14.48
N GLU A 102 10.03 -16.55 14.72
CA GLU A 102 10.58 -16.88 16.05
C GLU A 102 10.38 -15.76 17.07
N LYS A 103 10.21 -14.51 16.60
CA LYS A 103 9.83 -13.36 17.41
C LYS A 103 8.31 -13.23 17.59
N GLY A 104 7.55 -14.26 17.19
CA GLY A 104 6.09 -14.28 17.24
C GLY A 104 5.41 -13.43 16.17
N ILE A 105 6.15 -12.97 15.16
CA ILE A 105 5.65 -12.11 14.08
C ILE A 105 5.11 -12.95 12.93
N GLY A 106 3.96 -12.57 12.37
CA GLY A 106 3.38 -13.13 11.15
C GLY A 106 3.08 -12.05 10.12
N PHE A 107 2.60 -12.45 8.95
CA PHE A 107 2.11 -11.51 7.94
C PHE A 107 0.81 -10.85 8.41
N LEU A 108 0.71 -9.53 8.24
CA LEU A 108 -0.29 -8.72 8.90
C LEU A 108 -1.45 -8.24 8.02
N GLY A 109 -1.80 -9.01 6.98
CA GLY A 109 -2.87 -8.65 6.03
C GLY A 109 -4.23 -8.38 6.66
N ASN A 110 -4.47 -8.87 7.89
CA ASN A 110 -5.70 -8.66 8.63
C ASN A 110 -5.47 -8.03 10.02
N ALA A 111 -4.26 -7.57 10.34
CA ALA A 111 -3.95 -6.97 11.62
C ALA A 111 -4.51 -5.54 11.72
N ARG A 112 -4.88 -5.14 12.93
CA ARG A 112 -5.19 -3.73 13.22
C ARG A 112 -3.89 -2.96 13.40
N PHE A 113 -3.89 -1.68 13.07
CA PHE A 113 -2.76 -0.81 13.36
C PHE A 113 -3.22 0.46 14.06
N GLU A 114 -2.33 1.02 14.86
CA GLU A 114 -2.45 2.35 15.46
C GLU A 114 -1.17 3.15 15.23
N TYR A 115 -1.34 4.36 14.74
CA TYR A 115 -0.31 5.39 14.73
C TYR A 115 -0.63 6.40 15.83
N SER A 116 0.34 6.66 16.69
CA SER A 116 0.37 7.85 17.55
C SER A 116 1.36 8.84 16.97
N TYR A 117 1.01 10.13 16.93
CA TYR A 117 1.87 11.19 16.38
C TYR A 117 2.43 12.05 17.52
N GLU A 118 3.67 12.49 17.42
CA GLU A 118 4.39 13.28 18.44
C GLU A 118 3.64 14.57 18.87
N GLY A 119 2.73 15.10 18.02
CA GLY A 119 1.86 16.25 18.32
C GLY A 119 0.49 15.92 18.94
N GLY A 120 0.24 14.69 19.39
CA GLY A 120 -0.99 14.31 20.10
C GLY A 120 -2.13 13.78 19.22
N GLY A 121 -1.86 13.45 17.95
CA GLY A 121 -2.82 12.80 17.06
C GLY A 121 -2.80 11.27 17.18
N MET A 122 -3.89 10.61 16.76
CA MET A 122 -3.91 9.16 16.55
C MET A 122 -4.66 8.81 15.25
N SER A 123 -4.20 7.79 14.54
CA SER A 123 -4.92 7.17 13.43
C SER A 123 -4.91 5.65 13.59
N SER A 124 -5.91 4.97 13.05
CA SER A 124 -5.99 3.51 13.12
C SER A 124 -6.67 2.93 11.89
N GLY A 125 -6.42 1.65 11.64
CA GLY A 125 -7.00 0.94 10.52
C GLY A 125 -6.65 -0.55 10.54
N ARG A 126 -6.70 -1.19 9.38
CA ARG A 126 -6.42 -2.61 9.22
C ARG A 126 -5.71 -2.92 7.91
N GLY A 127 -4.83 -3.92 7.90
CA GLY A 127 -4.28 -4.54 6.67
C GLY A 127 -3.44 -3.60 5.79
N PHE A 128 -2.78 -2.61 6.40
CA PHE A 128 -2.06 -1.57 5.67
C PHE A 128 -0.94 -2.14 4.80
N ASN A 129 -1.09 -1.99 3.48
CA ASN A 129 -0.10 -2.39 2.48
C ASN A 129 0.44 -3.80 2.70
N SER A 130 -0.41 -4.79 2.96
CA SER A 130 0.01 -6.19 2.89
C SER A 130 -0.23 -6.70 1.48
N SER A 131 0.73 -7.41 0.89
CA SER A 131 0.61 -7.86 -0.50
C SER A 131 1.41 -9.12 -0.77
N VAL A 132 0.96 -9.86 -1.79
CA VAL A 132 1.64 -11.03 -2.34
C VAL A 132 1.74 -10.83 -3.85
N PHE A 133 2.96 -10.94 -4.37
CA PHE A 133 3.26 -10.82 -5.79
C PHE A 133 3.94 -12.10 -6.27
N LEU A 134 3.73 -12.42 -7.54
CA LEU A 134 4.40 -13.53 -8.22
C LEU A 134 5.27 -12.94 -9.34
N SER A 135 6.55 -13.32 -9.36
CA SER A 135 7.43 -13.05 -10.51
C SER A 135 8.22 -14.30 -10.86
N GLY A 136 7.97 -14.85 -12.06
CA GLY A 136 8.59 -16.09 -12.51
C GLY A 136 8.44 -17.25 -11.53
N ASP A 137 9.56 -17.67 -10.92
CA ASP A 137 9.66 -18.74 -9.94
C ASP A 137 9.78 -18.24 -8.49
N LYS A 138 9.50 -16.95 -8.25
CA LYS A 138 9.56 -16.31 -6.94
C LYS A 138 8.20 -15.83 -6.46
N ILE A 139 8.05 -15.85 -5.15
CA ILE A 139 6.92 -15.25 -4.44
C ILE A 139 7.49 -14.10 -3.63
N VAL A 140 6.92 -12.91 -3.75
CA VAL A 140 7.24 -11.78 -2.88
C VAL A 140 6.05 -11.51 -1.99
N ALA A 141 6.26 -11.52 -0.68
CA ALA A 141 5.19 -11.32 0.29
C ALA A 141 5.67 -10.47 1.46
N GLY A 142 4.78 -9.64 1.98
CA GLY A 142 5.12 -8.78 3.09
C GLY A 142 4.07 -7.74 3.40
N ASP A 143 4.47 -6.82 4.26
CA ASP A 143 3.67 -5.68 4.67
C ASP A 143 4.53 -4.45 5.00
N SER A 144 3.89 -3.30 5.12
CA SER A 144 4.57 -2.04 5.47
C SER A 144 5.18 -2.01 6.88
N PHE A 145 4.82 -2.94 7.75
CA PHE A 145 5.24 -2.94 9.15
C PHE A 145 6.54 -3.72 9.37
N PHE A 146 6.69 -4.87 8.70
CA PHE A 146 7.86 -5.74 8.87
C PHE A 146 8.71 -5.89 7.62
N GLY A 147 8.21 -5.38 6.49
CA GLY A 147 8.92 -5.39 5.22
C GLY A 147 8.40 -6.41 4.24
N TYR A 148 9.08 -6.47 3.11
CA TYR A 148 8.79 -7.36 2.00
C TYR A 148 9.94 -8.32 1.78
N HIS A 149 9.57 -9.59 1.59
CA HIS A 149 10.49 -10.70 1.59
C HIS A 149 10.27 -11.55 0.33
N CYS A 150 11.36 -12.10 -0.19
CA CYS A 150 11.37 -12.97 -1.36
C CYS A 150 11.47 -14.44 -0.93
N TYR A 151 10.69 -15.29 -1.59
CA TYR A 151 10.61 -16.73 -1.39
C TYR A 151 10.71 -17.44 -2.74
N ASP A 152 11.11 -18.71 -2.72
CA ASP A 152 10.94 -19.57 -3.89
C ASP A 152 9.48 -20.04 -4.04
N ARG A 153 9.19 -20.76 -5.14
CA ARG A 153 7.86 -21.31 -5.43
C ARG A 153 7.38 -22.35 -4.41
N GLN A 154 8.28 -22.93 -3.62
CA GLN A 154 7.95 -23.89 -2.57
C GLN A 154 7.65 -23.19 -1.23
N GLY A 155 7.87 -21.88 -1.16
CA GLY A 155 7.63 -21.06 0.02
C GLY A 155 8.83 -20.96 0.97
N ASN A 156 10.01 -21.39 0.54
CA ASN A 156 11.23 -21.23 1.33
C ASN A 156 11.70 -19.78 1.24
N TYR A 157 12.04 -19.21 2.40
CA TYR A 157 12.59 -17.86 2.49
C TYR A 157 13.93 -17.78 1.77
N SER A 158 14.10 -16.73 0.95
CA SER A 158 15.33 -16.45 0.23
C SER A 158 16.07 -15.26 0.84
N TYR A 159 15.46 -14.07 0.81
CA TYR A 159 16.03 -12.86 1.40
C TYR A 159 14.97 -11.77 1.61
N THR A 160 15.34 -10.71 2.32
CA THR A 160 14.49 -9.53 2.55
C THR A 160 14.80 -8.45 1.52
N ILE A 161 13.77 -7.98 0.81
CA ILE A 161 13.90 -6.93 -0.21
C ILE A 161 13.99 -5.57 0.48
N VAL A 162 13.08 -5.31 1.42
CA VAL A 162 13.06 -4.09 2.21
C VAL A 162 12.47 -4.38 3.58
N ALA A 163 13.02 -3.76 4.62
CA ALA A 163 12.48 -3.78 5.97
C ALA A 163 12.72 -2.42 6.64
N LYS A 164 11.97 -2.18 7.72
CA LYS A 164 12.18 -1.05 8.61
C LYS A 164 13.46 -1.27 9.44
N ARG A 165 14.19 -0.20 9.74
CA ARG A 165 15.32 -0.23 10.70
C ARG A 165 14.84 -0.72 12.07
N ASP A 166 13.77 -0.10 12.56
CA ASP A 166 13.15 -0.43 13.85
C ASP A 166 11.80 -1.11 13.64
N LEU A 167 11.63 -2.26 14.29
CA LEU A 167 10.39 -3.02 14.22
C LEU A 167 9.34 -2.37 15.12
N PRO A 168 8.11 -2.19 14.64
CA PRO A 168 7.03 -1.68 15.48
C PRO A 168 6.67 -2.71 16.56
N ARG A 169 6.06 -2.23 17.65
CA ARG A 169 5.52 -3.11 18.68
C ARG A 169 4.32 -3.86 18.11
N TYR A 170 4.32 -5.18 18.25
CA TYR A 170 3.21 -6.03 17.84
C TYR A 170 2.65 -6.83 19.01
N ASP A 171 1.35 -6.67 19.22
CA ASP A 171 0.57 -7.48 20.15
C ASP A 171 -0.08 -8.62 19.37
N ARG A 172 0.50 -9.81 19.52
CA ARG A 172 0.03 -11.03 18.87
C ARG A 172 -1.36 -11.45 19.35
N ASN A 173 -1.70 -11.23 20.62
CA ASN A 173 -2.96 -11.67 21.18
C ASN A 173 -4.13 -10.87 20.61
N ASN A 174 -3.91 -9.58 20.34
CA ASN A 174 -4.90 -8.69 19.76
C ASN A 174 -4.75 -8.50 18.24
N ASN A 175 -3.77 -9.17 17.61
CA ASN A 175 -3.39 -8.99 16.21
C ASN A 175 -3.27 -7.50 15.84
N ARG A 176 -2.48 -6.76 16.63
CA ARG A 176 -2.42 -5.29 16.59
C ARG A 176 -0.99 -4.76 16.59
N VAL A 177 -0.71 -3.85 15.66
CA VAL A 177 0.57 -3.14 15.56
C VAL A 177 0.43 -1.73 16.13
N PHE A 178 1.43 -1.30 16.89
CA PHE A 178 1.53 0.05 17.45
C PHE A 178 2.77 0.74 16.89
N ILE A 179 2.56 1.95 16.38
CA ILE A 179 3.60 2.76 15.77
C ILE A 179 3.54 4.15 16.37
N THR A 180 4.68 4.61 16.88
CA THR A 180 4.85 6.02 17.23
C THR A 180 5.53 6.71 16.05
N TRP A 181 4.85 7.70 15.48
CA TRP A 181 5.34 8.52 14.40
C TRP A 181 6.05 9.77 14.93
N ASN A 182 7.30 9.93 14.54
CA ASN A 182 8.16 11.08 14.74
C ASN A 182 9.03 11.32 13.48
N ALA A 183 9.84 12.39 13.49
CA ALA A 183 10.70 12.75 12.35
C ALA A 183 11.75 11.68 11.97
N ALA A 184 12.17 10.85 12.92
CA ALA A 184 13.13 9.77 12.71
C ALA A 184 12.46 8.43 12.33
N THR A 185 11.13 8.38 12.26
CA THR A 185 10.41 7.13 12.06
C THR A 185 10.59 6.63 10.64
N ASP A 186 11.23 5.48 10.52
CA ASP A 186 11.30 4.72 9.28
C ASP A 186 9.91 4.21 8.90
N GLN A 187 9.49 4.38 7.65
CA GLN A 187 8.24 3.82 7.11
C GLN A 187 8.36 3.32 5.69
N ILE A 188 7.65 2.23 5.41
CA ILE A 188 7.41 1.76 4.05
C ILE A 188 6.00 2.22 3.65
N TYR A 189 5.94 3.26 2.83
CA TYR A 189 4.68 3.87 2.40
C TYR A 189 3.96 3.10 1.32
N SER A 190 4.71 2.49 0.41
CA SER A 190 4.17 1.68 -0.65
C SER A 190 5.21 0.71 -1.16
N PHE A 191 4.72 -0.39 -1.73
CA PHE A 191 5.52 -1.37 -2.43
C PHE A 191 4.71 -1.84 -3.63
N SER A 192 5.35 -1.85 -4.80
CA SER A 192 4.76 -2.37 -6.02
C SER A 192 5.81 -3.16 -6.78
N MET A 193 5.33 -4.05 -7.67
CA MET A 193 6.19 -4.84 -8.54
C MET A 193 5.71 -4.78 -9.98
N LEU A 194 6.67 -4.75 -10.89
CA LEU A 194 6.50 -5.02 -12.30
C LEU A 194 7.59 -6.01 -12.71
N GLU A 195 7.18 -7.24 -13.05
CA GLU A 195 8.08 -8.36 -13.30
C GLU A 195 9.08 -8.52 -12.14
N ASP A 196 10.38 -8.55 -12.44
CA ASP A 196 11.46 -8.71 -11.47
C ASP A 196 11.84 -7.40 -10.75
N ASN A 197 11.19 -6.27 -11.07
CA ASN A 197 11.51 -4.98 -10.49
C ASN A 197 10.49 -4.61 -9.40
N CYS A 198 10.99 -4.23 -8.23
CA CYS A 198 10.20 -3.69 -7.14
C CYS A 198 10.46 -2.18 -7.02
N LEU A 199 9.39 -1.41 -6.82
CA LEU A 199 9.45 -0.02 -6.38
C LEU A 199 8.98 0.05 -4.94
N THR A 200 9.81 0.60 -4.06
CA THR A 200 9.43 0.90 -2.67
C THR A 200 9.52 2.40 -2.43
N VAL A 201 8.48 2.98 -1.85
CA VAL A 201 8.56 4.33 -1.26
C VAL A 201 8.84 4.18 0.22
N LYS A 202 9.98 4.72 0.66
CA LYS A 202 10.42 4.62 2.04
C LYS A 202 10.71 6.01 2.61
N LEU A 203 10.14 6.33 3.77
CA LEU A 203 10.46 7.54 4.51
C LEU A 203 11.47 7.19 5.59
N MET A 204 12.60 7.89 5.60
CA MET A 204 13.68 7.70 6.57
C MET A 204 14.26 9.07 6.91
N ASP A 205 14.39 9.37 8.20
CA ASP A 205 15.01 10.62 8.69
C ASP A 205 14.39 11.88 8.05
N GLY A 206 13.06 11.88 7.90
CA GLY A 206 12.29 12.97 7.29
C GLY A 206 12.39 13.06 5.76
N GLN A 207 13.11 12.16 5.10
CA GLN A 207 13.26 12.13 3.64
C GLN A 207 12.54 10.93 3.04
N ALA A 208 11.67 11.19 2.07
CA ALA A 208 11.03 10.14 1.30
C ALA A 208 11.92 9.77 0.11
N LEU A 209 12.16 8.48 -0.09
CA LEU A 209 13.00 7.93 -1.15
C LEU A 209 12.25 6.83 -1.91
N PHE A 210 12.32 6.88 -3.24
CA PHE A 210 12.08 5.73 -4.11
C PHE A 210 13.30 4.81 -4.09
N HIS A 211 13.08 3.52 -3.83
CA HIS A 211 14.06 2.47 -3.99
C HIS A 211 13.61 1.51 -5.08
N PHE A 212 14.47 1.28 -6.08
CA PHE A 212 14.25 0.32 -7.13
C PHE A 212 15.13 -0.89 -6.89
N HIS A 213 14.48 -2.03 -6.65
CA HIS A 213 15.12 -3.31 -6.40
C HIS A 213 14.88 -4.24 -7.59
N ASN A 214 15.89 -4.98 -8.01
CA ASN A 214 15.70 -6.06 -8.96
C ASN A 214 15.89 -7.41 -8.26
N ILE A 215 14.87 -8.27 -8.30
CA ILE A 215 14.86 -9.50 -7.51
C ILE A 215 15.81 -10.57 -8.06
N ALA A 216 16.08 -10.56 -9.37
CA ALA A 216 17.02 -11.47 -10.01
C ALA A 216 18.47 -11.11 -9.63
N LEU A 217 18.78 -9.80 -9.64
CA LEU A 217 20.10 -9.27 -9.23
C LEU A 217 20.27 -9.18 -7.71
N ARG A 218 19.17 -9.29 -6.94
CA ARG A 218 19.11 -9.14 -5.47
C ARG A 218 19.74 -7.85 -4.95
N LYS A 219 19.57 -6.75 -5.68
CA LYS A 219 20.13 -5.45 -5.29
C LYS A 219 19.21 -4.30 -5.62
N ASN A 220 19.34 -3.24 -4.83
CA ASN A 220 18.86 -1.93 -5.20
C ASN A 220 19.80 -1.38 -6.28
N TYR A 221 19.26 -1.08 -7.46
CA TYR A 221 20.04 -0.53 -8.57
C TYR A 221 19.82 0.97 -8.74
N LEU A 222 18.77 1.52 -8.14
CA LEU A 222 18.45 2.95 -8.18
C LEU A 222 17.83 3.39 -6.85
N THR A 223 18.18 4.57 -6.38
CA THR A 223 17.53 5.24 -5.24
C THR A 223 17.40 6.73 -5.55
N ARG A 224 16.22 7.30 -5.38
CA ARG A 224 15.91 8.70 -5.72
C ARG A 224 15.03 9.32 -4.62
N PRO A 225 15.06 10.64 -4.40
CA PRO A 225 14.02 11.35 -3.67
C PRO A 225 12.63 11.04 -4.23
N ALA A 226 11.65 10.89 -3.34
CA ALA A 226 10.25 10.61 -3.68
C ALA A 226 9.47 11.87 -4.08
#